data_AF-A0A9E6F461-F1
#
_entry.id   AF-A0A9E6F461-F1
#
_cell.length_a   1.000
_cell.length_b   1.000
_cell.length_c   1.000
_cell.angle_alpha   90.00
_cell.angle_beta   90.00
_cell.angle_gamma   90.00
#
_symmetry.space_group_name_H-M   'P 1'
#
loop_
_entity.id
_entity.type
_entity.pdbx_description
1 polymer ?
#
loop_
_entity_poly.entity_id
_entity_poly.type
_entity_poly.pdbx_seq_one_letter_code
_entity_poly.pdbx_strand_id
1 'polypeptide(L)'
;RALLALLEREGSDDYAGKAAQAIKYNILAKVSGEAAADAWLEANIANPELRRIALQKALDSQDFDKARRIADEGIALDKAKNYPGLVVEWRDWLLKIAQAQGDRDLVIQHARQLFLGSNCFQEKYYTILKTQIEPERWVSFVEELLREIERSRKPYLPTELISGIFISEGWTERLLNLVGQSPNLYTIDKYASYLSEKYAAELVALYARAVSDYLKEKVGRDHYQEACRYLRRMIKLGGRAKVTELIADFRQRYPQRRALMEELERV
;
A
#
# COMPACT_ATOMS: atom_id res chain seq x y z
N ARG A 1 15.55 -19.35 -30.00
CA ARG A 1 14.30 -20.14 -29.87
C ARG A 1 13.22 -19.39 -29.09
N ALA A 2 13.49 -18.83 -27.90
CA ALA A 2 12.48 -18.09 -27.12
C ALA A 2 11.90 -16.83 -27.83
N LEU A 3 12.74 -16.02 -28.48
CA LEU A 3 12.31 -14.82 -29.23
C LEU A 3 11.37 -15.14 -30.41
N LEU A 4 11.67 -16.21 -31.17
CA LEU A 4 10.83 -16.68 -32.28
C LEU A 4 9.47 -17.17 -31.78
N ALA A 5 9.44 -17.94 -30.68
CA ALA A 5 8.20 -18.42 -30.07
C ALA A 5 7.31 -17.28 -29.51
N LEU A 6 7.91 -16.15 -29.11
CA LEU A 6 7.16 -14.94 -28.74
C LEU A 6 6.57 -14.25 -29.98
N LEU A 7 7.33 -14.10 -31.07
CA LEU A 7 6.85 -13.50 -32.31
C LEU A 7 5.74 -14.31 -32.98
N GLU A 8 5.72 -15.64 -32.82
CA GLU A 8 4.61 -16.50 -33.27
C GLU A 8 3.27 -16.19 -32.59
N ARG A 9 3.30 -15.47 -31.46
CA ARG A 9 2.10 -15.03 -30.73
C ARG A 9 1.69 -13.61 -31.10
N GLU A 10 2.33 -12.99 -32.08
CA GLU A 10 1.95 -11.66 -32.56
C GLU A 10 0.50 -11.69 -33.08
N GLY A 11 -0.41 -11.03 -32.35
CA GLY A 11 -1.84 -11.00 -32.65
C GLY A 11 -2.74 -11.56 -31.54
N SER A 12 -2.19 -12.24 -30.52
CA SER A 12 -2.95 -12.55 -29.30
C SER A 12 -3.09 -11.31 -28.41
N ASP A 13 -4.26 -11.13 -27.78
CA ASP A 13 -4.49 -10.05 -26.80
C ASP A 13 -3.95 -10.40 -25.39
N ASP A 14 -3.37 -11.59 -25.25
CA ASP A 14 -2.70 -11.97 -24.01
C ASP A 14 -1.37 -11.24 -23.81
N TYR A 15 -0.79 -11.44 -22.63
CA TYR A 15 0.49 -10.82 -22.26
C TYR A 15 1.61 -11.11 -23.25
N ALA A 16 1.66 -12.33 -23.78
CA ALA A 16 2.72 -12.75 -24.68
C ALA A 16 2.61 -12.09 -26.06
N GLY A 17 1.39 -11.93 -26.58
CA GLY A 17 1.16 -11.20 -27.83
C GLY A 17 1.46 -9.70 -27.69
N LYS A 18 1.13 -9.10 -26.54
CA LYS A 18 1.50 -7.72 -26.22
C LYS A 18 3.02 -7.53 -26.17
N ALA A 19 3.75 -8.45 -25.54
CA ALA A 19 5.21 -8.44 -25.51
C ALA A 19 5.83 -8.68 -26.90
N ALA A 20 5.22 -9.54 -27.72
CA ALA A 20 5.66 -9.80 -29.08
C ALA A 20 5.65 -8.54 -29.96
N GLN A 21 4.62 -7.70 -29.80
CA GLN A 21 4.53 -6.42 -30.50
C GLN A 21 5.67 -5.45 -30.11
N ALA A 22 6.07 -5.39 -28.84
CA ALA A 22 7.22 -4.58 -28.42
C ALA A 22 8.55 -5.10 -29.03
N ILE A 23 8.71 -6.42 -29.14
CA ILE A 23 9.85 -7.02 -29.84
C ILE A 23 9.83 -6.65 -31.31
N LYS A 24 8.65 -6.70 -31.96
CA LYS A 24 8.49 -6.31 -33.36
C LYS A 24 8.86 -4.85 -33.60
N TYR A 25 8.42 -3.93 -32.71
CA TYR A 25 8.86 -2.53 -32.77
C TYR A 25 10.39 -2.42 -32.82
N ASN A 26 11.09 -3.12 -31.92
CA ASN A 26 12.55 -3.09 -31.86
C ASN A 26 13.21 -3.65 -33.13
N ILE A 27 12.60 -4.65 -33.77
CA ILE A 27 13.08 -5.20 -35.04
C ILE A 27 12.85 -4.19 -36.18
N LEU A 28 11.65 -3.60 -36.26
CA LEU A 28 11.33 -2.58 -37.25
C LEU A 28 12.27 -1.38 -37.16
N ALA A 29 12.58 -0.91 -35.95
CA ALA A 29 13.51 0.21 -35.74
C ALA A 29 14.91 -0.10 -36.31
N LYS A 30 15.38 -1.35 -36.17
CA LYS A 30 16.69 -1.78 -36.65
C LYS A 30 16.74 -2.07 -38.15
N VAL A 31 15.66 -2.60 -38.72
CA VAL A 31 15.64 -3.10 -40.11
C VAL A 31 15.06 -2.08 -41.08
N SER A 32 14.05 -1.32 -40.66
CA SER A 32 13.26 -0.40 -41.50
C SER A 32 13.48 1.06 -41.13
N GLY A 33 14.29 1.34 -40.11
CA GLY A 33 14.58 2.68 -39.62
C GLY A 33 13.55 3.18 -38.60
N GLU A 34 13.99 4.16 -37.81
CA GLU A 34 13.24 4.66 -36.66
C GLU A 34 11.90 5.32 -37.05
N ALA A 35 11.85 6.06 -38.15
CA ALA A 35 10.62 6.70 -38.62
C ALA A 35 9.51 5.68 -38.98
N ALA A 36 9.88 4.55 -39.60
CA ALA A 36 8.91 3.51 -39.95
C ALA A 36 8.42 2.77 -38.69
N ALA A 37 9.32 2.53 -37.73
CA ALA A 37 8.97 1.93 -36.45
C ALA A 37 8.06 2.83 -35.62
N ASP A 38 8.30 4.14 -35.61
CA ASP A 38 7.49 5.12 -34.89
C ASP A 38 6.09 5.27 -35.50
N ALA A 39 5.97 5.29 -36.84
CA ALA A 39 4.67 5.26 -37.49
C ALA A 39 3.86 4.00 -37.12
N TRP A 40 4.54 2.85 -37.04
CA TRP A 40 3.92 1.60 -36.58
C TRP A 40 3.56 1.63 -35.09
N LEU A 41 4.40 2.22 -34.24
CA LEU A 41 4.17 2.40 -32.81
C LEU A 41 2.89 3.19 -32.55
N GLU A 42 2.74 4.35 -33.19
CA GLU A 42 1.58 5.23 -33.06
C GLU A 42 0.29 4.52 -33.49
N ALA A 43 0.34 3.75 -34.59
CA ALA A 43 -0.81 2.97 -35.05
C ALA A 43 -1.23 1.84 -34.08
N ASN A 44 -0.35 1.42 -33.16
CA ASN A 44 -0.56 0.31 -32.24
C ASN A 44 -0.49 0.72 -30.74
N ILE A 45 -0.57 2.02 -30.43
CA ILE A 45 -0.37 2.58 -29.08
C ILE A 45 -1.42 2.14 -28.03
N ALA A 46 -2.49 1.47 -28.47
CA ALA A 46 -3.45 0.81 -27.59
C ALA A 46 -2.83 -0.33 -26.76
N ASN A 47 -1.74 -0.93 -27.23
CA ASN A 47 -0.95 -1.90 -26.46
C ASN A 47 -0.14 -1.19 -25.35
N PRO A 48 -0.32 -1.55 -24.07
CA PRO A 48 0.45 -0.99 -22.95
C PRO A 48 1.97 -1.03 -23.12
N GLU A 49 2.53 -2.11 -23.71
CA GLU A 49 3.98 -2.22 -23.92
C GLU A 49 4.49 -1.16 -24.90
N LEU A 50 3.72 -0.92 -25.97
CA LEU A 50 4.03 0.10 -26.96
C LEU A 50 3.84 1.51 -26.40
N ARG A 51 2.81 1.71 -25.57
CA ARG A 51 2.60 2.98 -24.87
C ARG A 51 3.77 3.35 -23.98
N ARG A 52 4.36 2.40 -23.24
CA ARG A 52 5.58 2.65 -22.44
C ARG A 52 6.75 3.12 -23.30
N ILE A 53 6.95 2.49 -24.45
CA ILE A 53 8.00 2.88 -25.41
C ILE A 53 7.74 4.32 -25.90
N ALA A 54 6.51 4.61 -26.33
CA ALA A 54 6.14 5.94 -26.83
C ALA A 54 6.31 7.03 -25.76
N LEU A 55 5.92 6.74 -24.51
CA LEU A 55 6.10 7.62 -23.36
C LEU A 55 7.57 7.89 -23.05
N GLN A 56 8.40 6.84 -23.01
CA GLN A 56 9.83 6.99 -22.77
C GLN A 56 10.49 7.83 -23.86
N LYS A 57 10.18 7.56 -25.14
CA LYS A 57 10.71 8.34 -26.26
C LYS A 57 10.32 9.81 -26.19
N ALA A 58 9.04 10.10 -25.92
CA ALA A 58 8.57 11.47 -25.79
C ALA A 58 9.21 12.19 -24.59
N LEU A 59 9.45 11.47 -23.48
CA LEU A 59 10.16 12.02 -22.32
C LEU A 59 11.63 12.31 -22.64
N ASP A 60 12.32 11.38 -23.30
CA ASP A 60 13.74 11.52 -23.68
C ASP A 60 13.96 12.67 -24.68
N SER A 61 13.00 12.89 -25.58
CA SER A 61 13.01 14.02 -26.51
C SER A 61 12.48 15.33 -25.90
N GLN A 62 12.15 15.33 -24.60
CA GLN A 62 11.50 16.45 -23.90
C GLN A 62 10.21 16.96 -24.56
N ASP A 63 9.53 16.10 -25.33
CA ASP A 63 8.21 16.37 -25.89
C ASP A 63 7.13 16.05 -24.84
N PHE A 64 7.07 16.89 -23.82
CA PHE A 64 6.21 16.69 -22.66
C PHE A 64 4.72 16.74 -23.03
N ASP A 65 4.34 17.51 -24.04
CA ASP A 65 2.95 17.60 -24.50
C ASP A 65 2.51 16.29 -25.15
N LYS A 66 3.36 15.68 -25.98
CA LYS A 66 3.11 14.36 -26.53
C LYS A 66 3.07 13.31 -25.41
N ALA A 67 4.04 13.32 -24.50
CA ALA A 67 4.09 12.35 -23.39
C ALA A 67 2.81 12.42 -22.53
N ARG A 68 2.35 13.63 -22.19
CA ARG A 68 1.12 13.86 -21.44
C ARG A 68 -0.10 13.31 -22.18
N ARG A 69 -0.23 13.64 -23.47
CA ARG A 69 -1.34 13.15 -24.30
C ARG A 69 -1.41 11.62 -24.31
N ILE A 70 -0.28 10.95 -24.52
CA ILE A 70 -0.19 9.48 -24.51
C ILE A 70 -0.64 8.91 -23.17
N ALA A 71 -0.20 9.51 -22.05
CA ALA A 71 -0.59 9.04 -20.72
C ALA A 71 -2.09 9.26 -20.44
N ASP A 72 -2.64 10.43 -20.77
CA ASP A 72 -4.06 10.75 -20.56
C ASP A 72 -4.98 9.87 -21.41
N GLU A 73 -4.64 9.65 -22.68
CA GLU A 73 -5.36 8.70 -23.55
C GLU A 73 -5.27 7.26 -23.02
N GLY A 74 -4.08 6.87 -22.51
CA GLY A 74 -3.89 5.59 -21.82
C GLY A 74 -4.79 5.43 -20.60
N ILE A 75 -4.92 6.48 -19.77
CA ILE A 75 -5.82 6.50 -18.61
C ILE A 75 -7.27 6.32 -19.07
N ALA A 76 -7.70 7.05 -20.10
CA ALA A 76 -9.07 6.96 -20.59
C ALA A 76 -9.39 5.55 -21.12
N LEU A 77 -8.49 4.98 -21.93
CA LEU A 77 -8.63 3.66 -22.52
C LEU A 77 -8.70 2.56 -21.45
N ASP A 78 -7.73 2.54 -20.54
CA ASP A 78 -7.60 1.45 -19.57
C ASP A 78 -8.60 1.59 -18.40
N LYS A 79 -9.12 2.80 -18.15
CA LYS A 79 -10.28 2.99 -17.29
C LYS A 79 -11.54 2.39 -17.91
N ALA A 80 -11.77 2.60 -19.21
CA ALA A 80 -12.91 2.00 -19.92
C ALA A 80 -12.85 0.46 -19.96
N LYS A 81 -11.63 -0.10 -19.99
CA LYS A 81 -11.40 -1.56 -19.94
C LYS A 81 -11.35 -2.15 -18.52
N ASN A 82 -11.53 -1.33 -17.48
CA ASN A 82 -11.43 -1.73 -16.08
C ASN A 82 -10.06 -2.38 -15.72
N TYR A 83 -8.97 -1.75 -16.16
CA TYR A 83 -7.59 -2.13 -15.84
C TYR A 83 -6.96 -1.11 -14.87
N PRO A 84 -7.33 -1.13 -13.58
CA PRO A 84 -6.89 -0.13 -12.61
C PRO A 84 -5.37 -0.09 -12.42
N GLY A 85 -4.67 -1.22 -12.58
CA GLY A 85 -3.20 -1.26 -12.50
C GLY A 85 -2.53 -0.43 -13.59
N LEU A 86 -3.02 -0.50 -14.82
CA LEU A 86 -2.51 0.32 -15.93
C LEU A 86 -2.87 1.80 -15.75
N VAL A 87 -4.06 2.10 -15.25
CA VAL A 87 -4.45 3.49 -14.91
C VAL A 87 -3.50 4.11 -13.88
N VAL A 88 -3.12 3.34 -12.85
CA VAL A 88 -2.12 3.80 -11.87
C VAL A 88 -0.77 4.02 -12.53
N GLU A 89 -0.34 3.11 -13.41
CA GLU A 89 0.91 3.25 -14.13
C GLU A 89 0.97 4.51 -15.01
N TRP A 90 -0.08 4.83 -15.75
CA TRP A 90 -0.12 6.03 -16.59
C TRP A 90 -0.13 7.31 -15.76
N ARG A 91 -0.75 7.29 -14.57
CA ARG A 91 -0.63 8.39 -13.60
C ARG A 91 0.78 8.53 -13.04
N ASP A 92 1.48 7.42 -12.80
CA ASP A 92 2.91 7.41 -12.46
C ASP A 92 3.75 8.07 -13.56
N TRP A 93 3.40 7.86 -14.84
CA TRP A 93 4.04 8.56 -15.96
C TRP A 93 3.76 10.06 -15.97
N LEU A 94 2.52 10.50 -15.71
CA LEU A 94 2.21 11.93 -15.56
C LEU A 94 3.01 12.58 -14.43
N LEU A 95 3.21 11.87 -13.32
CA LEU A 95 4.09 12.32 -12.23
C LEU A 95 5.54 12.45 -12.69
N LYS A 96 6.09 11.46 -13.40
CA LYS A 96 7.46 11.52 -13.96
C LYS A 96 7.65 12.69 -14.94
N ILE A 97 6.68 12.92 -15.81
CA ILE A 97 6.67 14.03 -16.76
C ILE A 97 6.70 15.37 -16.00
N ALA A 98 5.82 15.54 -15.01
CA ALA A 98 5.78 16.75 -14.19
C ALA A 98 7.11 17.00 -13.45
N GLN A 99 7.73 15.95 -12.91
CA GLN A 99 9.05 16.04 -12.27
C GLN A 99 10.13 16.48 -13.27
N ALA A 100 10.13 15.93 -14.49
CA ALA A 100 11.08 16.29 -15.54
C ALA A 100 10.90 17.73 -16.03
N GLN A 101 9.67 18.26 -15.99
CA GLN A 101 9.37 19.66 -16.30
C GLN A 101 9.72 20.64 -15.17
N GLY A 102 9.95 20.15 -13.95
CA GLY A 102 10.04 21.01 -12.77
C GLY A 102 8.70 21.67 -12.39
N ASP A 103 7.58 21.14 -12.87
CA ASP A 103 6.24 21.66 -12.57
C ASP A 103 5.77 21.17 -11.20
N ARG A 104 6.09 21.96 -10.18
CA ARG A 104 5.78 21.67 -8.78
C ARG A 104 4.29 21.39 -8.54
N ASP A 105 3.39 22.15 -9.16
CA ASP A 105 1.95 22.03 -8.94
C ASP A 105 1.43 20.70 -9.48
N LEU A 106 1.87 20.32 -10.68
CA LEU A 106 1.53 19.02 -11.26
C LEU A 106 2.15 17.84 -10.49
N VAL A 107 3.38 17.99 -9.99
CA VAL A 107 4.01 16.95 -9.15
C VAL A 107 3.16 16.71 -7.90
N ILE A 108 2.76 17.77 -7.19
CA ILE A 108 1.90 17.66 -6.00
C ILE A 108 0.56 17.03 -6.38
N GLN A 109 -0.07 17.49 -7.46
CA GLN A 109 -1.36 16.98 -7.91
C GLN A 109 -1.31 15.47 -8.20
N HIS A 110 -0.35 15.01 -9.00
CA HIS A 110 -0.26 13.60 -9.39
C HIS A 110 0.17 12.71 -8.22
N ALA A 111 1.15 13.11 -7.42
CA ALA A 111 1.58 12.34 -6.24
C ALA A 111 0.43 12.19 -5.22
N ARG A 112 -0.34 13.25 -4.97
CA ARG A 112 -1.50 13.22 -4.08
C ARG A 112 -2.61 12.30 -4.60
N GLN A 113 -2.94 12.37 -5.89
CA GLN A 113 -3.93 11.48 -6.50
C GLN A 113 -3.52 10.01 -6.38
N LEU A 114 -2.25 9.71 -6.65
CA LEU A 114 -1.71 8.36 -6.55
C LEU A 114 -1.68 7.84 -5.11
N PHE A 115 -1.30 8.69 -4.15
CA PHE A 115 -1.32 8.36 -2.73
C PHE A 115 -2.73 8.03 -2.23
N LEU A 116 -3.71 8.90 -2.52
CA LEU A 116 -5.11 8.71 -2.13
C LEU A 116 -5.80 7.54 -2.87
N GLY A 117 -5.31 7.20 -4.06
CA GLY A 117 -5.77 6.04 -4.83
C GLY A 117 -5.44 4.70 -4.19
N SER A 118 -4.43 4.64 -3.33
CA SER A 118 -4.02 3.44 -2.60
C SER A 118 -4.84 3.23 -1.31
N ASN A 119 -4.96 1.98 -0.86
CA ASN A 119 -5.46 1.65 0.48
C ASN A 119 -4.33 1.38 1.48
N CYS A 120 -3.12 1.16 0.99
CA CYS A 120 -1.91 1.00 1.78
C CYS A 120 -1.06 2.27 1.70
N PHE A 121 -0.26 2.53 2.73
CA PHE A 121 0.68 3.63 2.70
C PHE A 121 1.74 3.45 1.60
N GLN A 122 1.85 4.45 0.72
CA GLN A 122 2.78 4.45 -0.40
C GLN A 122 3.90 5.46 -0.12
N GLU A 123 4.97 5.00 0.53
CA GLU A 123 6.15 5.80 0.90
C GLU A 123 6.63 6.68 -0.26
N LYS A 124 6.73 6.12 -1.48
CA LYS A 124 7.22 6.84 -2.66
C LYS A 124 6.47 8.14 -2.94
N TYR A 125 5.13 8.15 -2.84
CA TYR A 125 4.33 9.34 -3.11
C TYR A 125 4.30 10.30 -1.94
N TYR A 126 4.26 9.75 -0.73
CA TYR A 126 4.26 10.56 0.48
C TYR A 126 5.54 11.37 0.62
N THR A 127 6.69 10.75 0.33
CA THR A 127 8.00 11.43 0.33
C THR A 127 8.08 12.51 -0.73
N ILE A 128 7.55 12.26 -1.95
CA ILE A 128 7.45 13.31 -2.98
C ILE A 128 6.65 14.50 -2.46
N LEU A 129 5.47 14.27 -1.86
CA LEU A 129 4.65 15.35 -1.30
C LEU A 129 5.41 16.11 -0.20
N LYS A 130 6.07 15.39 0.72
CA LYS A 130 6.85 15.98 1.81
C LYS A 130 8.01 16.84 1.33
N THR A 131 8.64 16.46 0.23
CA THR A 131 9.71 17.27 -0.40
C THR A 131 9.16 18.50 -1.12
N GLN A 132 7.95 18.41 -1.70
CA GLN A 132 7.38 19.48 -2.52
C GLN A 132 6.57 20.50 -1.73
N ILE A 133 6.18 20.22 -0.49
CA ILE A 133 5.41 21.15 0.36
C ILE A 133 6.37 21.83 1.35
N GLU A 134 6.23 23.15 1.52
CA GLU A 134 7.06 23.90 2.47
C GLU A 134 6.90 23.34 3.90
N PRO A 135 7.98 23.25 4.70
CA PRO A 135 7.92 22.68 6.04
C PRO A 135 6.84 23.29 6.94
N GLU A 136 6.61 24.61 6.82
CA GLU A 136 5.61 25.35 7.61
C GLU A 136 4.17 25.00 7.23
N ARG A 137 3.96 24.48 6.02
CA ARG A 137 2.65 24.07 5.49
C ARG A 137 2.43 22.56 5.53
N TRP A 138 3.48 21.79 5.83
CA TRP A 138 3.44 20.34 5.75
C TRP A 138 2.37 19.73 6.67
N VAL A 139 2.37 20.12 7.95
CA VAL A 139 1.41 19.58 8.92
C VAL A 139 -0.03 19.88 8.49
N SER A 140 -0.32 21.11 8.06
CA SER A 140 -1.67 21.47 7.59
C SER A 140 -2.08 20.68 6.34
N PHE A 141 -1.14 20.45 5.42
CA PHE A 141 -1.37 19.62 4.23
C PHE A 141 -1.69 18.17 4.61
N VAL A 142 -0.96 17.59 5.56
CA VAL A 142 -1.23 16.22 6.04
C VAL A 142 -2.59 16.13 6.74
N GLU A 143 -2.99 17.15 7.52
CA GLU A 143 -4.32 17.18 8.12
C GLU A 143 -5.45 17.23 7.09
N GLU A 144 -5.28 17.99 6.00
CA GLU A 144 -6.23 18.00 4.89
C GLU A 144 -6.30 16.64 4.20
N LEU A 145 -5.15 16.01 3.96
CA LEU A 145 -5.06 14.67 3.39
C LEU A 145 -5.81 13.63 4.23
N LEU A 146 -5.67 13.69 5.57
CA LEU A 146 -6.39 12.82 6.48
C LEU A 146 -7.90 13.03 6.43
N ARG A 147 -8.38 14.29 6.41
CA ARG A 147 -9.82 14.58 6.26
C ARG A 147 -10.39 14.05 4.95
N GLU A 148 -9.62 14.08 3.88
CA GLU A 148 -10.04 13.52 2.59
C GLU A 148 -10.13 12.00 2.61
N ILE A 149 -9.16 11.35 3.26
CA ILE A 149 -9.18 9.90 3.48
C ILE A 149 -10.46 9.52 4.25
N GLU A 150 -10.78 10.22 5.33
CA GLU A 150 -11.99 10.00 6.13
C GLU A 150 -13.27 10.20 5.31
N ARG A 151 -13.31 11.21 4.43
CA ARG A 151 -14.46 11.50 3.55
C ARG A 151 -14.63 10.53 2.39
N SER A 152 -13.59 9.77 2.03
CA SER A 152 -13.59 8.93 0.84
C SER A 152 -14.60 7.76 0.88
N ARG A 153 -15.28 7.53 2.01
CA ARG A 153 -16.34 6.50 2.22
C ARG A 153 -15.96 5.13 1.65
N LYS A 154 -14.67 4.80 1.61
CA LYS A 154 -14.20 3.48 1.16
C LYS A 154 -14.78 2.41 2.10
N PRO A 155 -15.17 1.22 1.58
CA PRO A 155 -15.85 0.18 2.38
C PRO A 155 -15.04 -0.29 3.59
N TYR A 156 -13.72 -0.13 3.53
CA TYR A 156 -12.78 -0.45 4.60
C TYR A 156 -12.05 0.82 4.99
N LEU A 157 -11.99 1.10 6.30
CA LEU A 157 -11.14 2.15 6.85
C LEU A 157 -9.71 1.84 6.39
N PRO A 158 -8.99 2.77 5.74
CA PRO A 158 -7.63 2.50 5.30
C PRO A 158 -6.69 2.67 6.49
N THR A 159 -6.88 1.85 7.52
CA THR A 159 -6.07 1.82 8.75
C THR A 159 -4.59 1.74 8.40
N GLU A 160 -4.23 0.98 7.38
CA GLU A 160 -2.87 0.88 6.85
C GLU A 160 -2.33 2.20 6.29
N LEU A 161 -3.15 2.96 5.56
CA LEU A 161 -2.76 4.26 5.04
C LEU A 161 -2.59 5.28 6.17
N ILE A 162 -3.57 5.36 7.08
CA ILE A 162 -3.58 6.34 8.17
C ILE A 162 -2.47 6.03 9.19
N SER A 163 -2.29 4.76 9.55
CA SER A 163 -1.19 4.35 10.43
C SER A 163 0.18 4.62 9.80
N GLY A 164 0.33 4.39 8.49
CA GLY A 164 1.57 4.73 7.78
C GLY A 164 1.88 6.23 7.84
N ILE A 165 0.87 7.10 7.69
CA ILE A 165 1.03 8.55 7.89
C ILE A 165 1.50 8.83 9.32
N PHE A 166 0.82 8.27 10.34
CA PHE A 166 1.19 8.51 11.73
C PHE A 166 2.58 8.01 12.08
N ILE A 167 3.01 6.88 11.52
CA ILE A 167 4.37 6.35 11.67
C ILE A 167 5.39 7.28 11.00
N SER A 168 5.13 7.70 9.76
CA SER A 168 6.02 8.59 8.99
C SER A 168 6.19 9.97 9.65
N GLU A 169 5.14 10.47 10.31
CA GLU A 169 5.17 11.74 11.05
C GLU A 169 5.58 11.61 12.53
N GLY A 170 5.78 10.39 13.04
CA GLY A 170 6.07 10.17 14.46
C GLY A 170 4.92 10.51 15.41
N TRP A 171 3.68 10.58 14.91
CA TRP A 171 2.46 10.90 15.67
C TRP A 171 1.96 9.69 16.46
N THR A 172 2.79 9.23 17.40
CA THR A 172 2.58 7.99 18.17
C THR A 172 1.31 8.00 19.02
N GLU A 173 0.88 9.15 19.54
CA GLU A 173 -0.40 9.27 20.25
C GLU A 173 -1.61 9.01 19.33
N ARG A 174 -1.58 9.56 18.11
CA ARG A 174 -2.64 9.34 17.12
C ARG A 174 -2.65 7.89 16.64
N LEU A 175 -1.47 7.28 16.49
CA LEU A 175 -1.35 5.85 16.21
C LEU A 175 -1.95 4.99 17.32
N LEU A 176 -1.68 5.29 18.60
CA LEU A 176 -2.29 4.59 19.72
C LEU A 176 -3.81 4.71 19.70
N ASN A 177 -4.34 5.92 19.50
CA ASN A 177 -5.78 6.17 19.42
C ASN A 177 -6.43 5.37 18.28
N LEU A 178 -5.81 5.34 17.09
CA LEU A 178 -6.30 4.55 15.96
C LEU A 178 -6.33 3.05 16.28
N VAL A 179 -5.27 2.51 16.89
CA VAL A 179 -5.20 1.10 17.30
C VAL A 179 -6.24 0.78 18.38
N GLY A 180 -6.53 1.73 19.26
CA GLY A 180 -7.50 1.60 20.35
C GLY A 180 -8.97 1.64 19.93
N GLN A 181 -9.31 2.14 18.74
CA GLN A 181 -10.70 2.23 18.26
C GLN A 181 -11.31 0.86 17.94
N SER A 182 -10.50 -0.10 17.46
CA SER A 182 -10.96 -1.47 17.14
C SER A 182 -9.86 -2.48 17.47
N PRO A 183 -9.56 -2.65 18.77
CA PRO A 183 -8.41 -3.42 19.21
C PRO A 183 -8.62 -4.90 18.91
N ASN A 184 -7.75 -5.45 18.09
CA ASN A 184 -7.62 -6.90 17.92
C ASN A 184 -6.14 -7.28 18.02
N LEU A 185 -5.90 -8.56 18.33
CA LEU A 185 -4.56 -9.06 18.63
C LEU A 185 -3.56 -8.85 17.48
N TYR A 186 -4.01 -8.93 16.23
CA TYR A 186 -3.17 -8.69 15.06
C TYR A 186 -2.79 -7.22 14.92
N THR A 187 -3.78 -6.32 14.98
CA THR A 187 -3.54 -4.87 14.83
C THR A 187 -2.67 -4.32 15.95
N ILE A 188 -2.89 -4.72 17.21
CA ILE A 188 -2.05 -4.25 18.33
C ILE A 188 -0.61 -4.71 18.11
N ASP A 189 -0.39 -5.95 17.70
CA ASP A 189 0.96 -6.50 17.47
C ASP A 189 1.70 -5.79 16.35
N LYS A 190 1.00 -5.57 15.25
CA LYS A 190 1.55 -4.91 14.08
C LYS A 190 2.16 -3.54 14.42
N TYR A 191 1.53 -2.79 15.34
CA TYR A 191 1.98 -1.45 15.70
C TYR A 191 2.72 -1.37 17.04
N ALA A 192 2.85 -2.48 17.76
CA ALA A 192 3.41 -2.49 19.12
C ALA A 192 4.84 -1.93 19.16
N SER A 193 5.69 -2.24 18.18
CA SER A 193 7.08 -1.75 18.13
C SER A 193 7.20 -0.23 17.98
N TYR A 194 6.19 0.43 17.40
CA TYR A 194 6.16 1.89 17.26
C TYR A 194 5.61 2.59 18.51
N LEU A 195 4.98 1.83 19.41
CA LEU A 195 4.25 2.36 20.56
C LEU A 195 4.91 1.98 21.90
N SER A 196 5.68 0.89 21.94
CA SER A 196 6.14 0.27 23.19
C SER A 196 7.07 1.14 24.03
N GLU A 197 7.82 2.06 23.42
CA GLU A 197 8.73 2.93 24.16
C GLU A 197 7.99 3.91 25.07
N LYS A 198 6.87 4.48 24.57
CA LYS A 198 6.12 5.54 25.27
C LYS A 198 4.81 5.06 25.88
N TYR A 199 4.19 4.02 25.30
CA TYR A 199 2.81 3.60 25.59
C TYR A 199 2.71 2.12 26.01
N ALA A 200 3.73 1.60 26.70
CA ALA A 200 3.76 0.20 27.12
C ALA A 200 2.55 -0.20 27.99
N ALA A 201 2.13 0.67 28.91
CA ALA A 201 1.01 0.41 29.81
C ALA A 201 -0.33 0.35 29.06
N GLU A 202 -0.53 1.25 28.10
CA GLU A 202 -1.71 1.31 27.24
C GLU A 202 -1.77 0.11 26.31
N LEU A 203 -0.63 -0.31 25.74
CA LEU A 203 -0.55 -1.56 24.97
C LEU A 203 -0.92 -2.77 25.82
N VAL A 204 -0.44 -2.85 27.07
CA VAL A 204 -0.82 -3.93 28.00
C VAL A 204 -2.34 -3.92 28.23
N ALA A 205 -2.96 -2.76 28.41
CA ALA A 205 -4.41 -2.66 28.57
C ALA A 205 -5.18 -3.09 27.30
N LEU A 206 -4.71 -2.69 26.11
CA LEU A 206 -5.30 -3.09 24.83
C LEU A 206 -5.19 -4.61 24.61
N TYR A 207 -4.02 -5.20 24.87
CA TYR A 207 -3.84 -6.65 24.80
C TYR A 207 -4.72 -7.37 25.82
N ALA A 208 -4.82 -6.88 27.06
CA ALA A 208 -5.67 -7.49 28.08
C ALA A 208 -7.13 -7.61 27.62
N ARG A 209 -7.67 -6.54 27.03
CA ARG A 209 -9.01 -6.52 26.44
C ARG A 209 -9.11 -7.49 25.27
N ALA A 210 -8.20 -7.39 24.30
CA ALA A 210 -8.23 -8.19 23.08
C ALA A 210 -8.07 -9.70 23.35
N VAL A 211 -7.20 -10.11 24.27
CA VAL A 211 -7.04 -11.52 24.68
C VAL A 211 -8.30 -12.02 25.38
N SER A 212 -8.90 -11.21 26.26
CA SER A 212 -10.13 -11.57 26.95
C SER A 212 -11.28 -11.81 25.99
N ASP A 213 -11.45 -10.92 24.99
CA ASP A 213 -12.48 -11.07 23.96
C ASP A 213 -12.19 -12.26 23.04
N TYR A 214 -10.93 -12.45 22.64
CA TYR A 214 -10.51 -13.61 21.84
C TYR A 214 -10.85 -14.94 22.52
N LEU A 215 -10.57 -15.08 23.82
CA LEU A 215 -10.86 -16.31 24.57
C LEU A 215 -12.36 -16.52 24.86
N LYS A 216 -13.20 -15.48 24.83
CA LYS A 216 -14.66 -15.67 24.90
C LYS A 216 -15.17 -16.44 23.70
N GLU A 217 -14.71 -16.07 22.51
CA GLU A 217 -15.21 -16.60 21.24
C GLU A 217 -14.47 -17.87 20.77
N LYS A 218 -13.17 -17.96 21.05
CA LYS A 218 -12.32 -19.02 20.49
C LYS A 218 -12.07 -20.15 21.50
N VAL A 219 -12.17 -21.38 20.99
CA VAL A 219 -12.01 -22.62 21.75
C VAL A 219 -11.11 -23.55 20.94
N GLY A 220 -10.09 -24.12 21.57
CA GLY A 220 -9.15 -25.05 20.93
C GLY A 220 -7.71 -24.76 21.34
N ARG A 221 -6.85 -25.79 21.37
CA ARG A 221 -5.47 -25.67 21.87
C ARG A 221 -4.69 -24.60 21.12
N ASP A 222 -4.81 -24.54 19.79
CA ASP A 222 -4.12 -23.56 18.95
C ASP A 222 -4.51 -22.12 19.32
N HIS A 223 -5.80 -21.88 19.57
CA HIS A 223 -6.29 -20.57 20.03
C HIS A 223 -5.77 -20.20 21.43
N TYR A 224 -5.65 -21.18 22.33
CA TYR A 224 -5.08 -20.93 23.67
C TYR A 224 -3.59 -20.63 23.59
N GLN A 225 -2.84 -21.35 22.76
CA GLN A 225 -1.43 -21.06 22.51
C GLN A 225 -1.23 -19.65 21.95
N GLU A 226 -2.10 -19.23 21.03
CA GLU A 226 -2.12 -17.87 20.49
C GLU A 226 -2.38 -16.82 21.59
N ALA A 227 -3.41 -17.01 22.41
CA ALA A 227 -3.69 -16.14 23.55
C ALA A 227 -2.49 -16.05 24.52
N CYS A 228 -1.89 -17.19 24.87
CA CYS A 228 -0.70 -17.26 25.73
C CYS A 228 0.53 -16.58 25.11
N ARG A 229 0.67 -16.60 23.77
CA ARG A 229 1.70 -15.82 23.07
C ARG A 229 1.55 -14.32 23.35
N TYR A 230 0.32 -13.81 23.32
CA TYR A 230 0.04 -12.41 23.61
C TYR A 230 0.18 -12.05 25.09
N LEU A 231 -0.19 -12.94 26.01
CA LEU A 231 0.11 -12.75 27.45
C LEU A 231 1.62 -12.61 27.69
N ARG A 232 2.44 -13.45 27.06
CA ARG A 232 3.92 -13.33 27.16
C ARG A 232 4.44 -12.02 26.56
N ARG A 233 3.81 -11.48 25.51
CA ARG A 233 4.13 -10.15 24.98
C ARG A 233 3.78 -9.04 25.98
N MET A 234 2.65 -9.13 26.66
CA MET A 234 2.30 -8.20 27.74
C MET A 234 3.34 -8.23 28.87
N ILE A 235 3.86 -9.41 29.25
CA ILE A 235 4.95 -9.51 30.24
C ILE A 235 6.19 -8.75 29.76
N LYS A 236 6.58 -8.89 28.48
CA LYS A 236 7.72 -8.15 27.89
C LYS A 236 7.53 -6.64 27.89
N LEU A 237 6.27 -6.16 27.87
CA LEU A 237 5.92 -4.75 28.00
C LEU A 237 5.83 -4.28 29.47
N GLY A 238 6.27 -5.10 30.44
CA GLY A 238 6.18 -4.78 31.87
C GLY A 238 4.83 -5.10 32.52
N GLY A 239 3.88 -5.67 31.78
CA GLY A 239 2.51 -5.97 32.23
C GLY A 239 2.35 -7.21 33.10
N ARG A 240 3.41 -7.68 33.79
CA ARG A 240 3.40 -8.96 34.53
C ARG A 240 2.27 -9.04 35.56
N ALA A 241 2.08 -7.99 36.37
CA ALA A 241 1.00 -7.95 37.35
C ALA A 241 -0.38 -8.13 36.69
N LYS A 242 -0.61 -7.43 35.56
CA LYS A 242 -1.86 -7.54 34.82
C LYS A 242 -2.08 -8.93 34.22
N VAL A 243 -1.02 -9.58 33.74
CA VAL A 243 -1.08 -10.94 33.21
C VAL A 243 -1.42 -11.94 34.32
N THR A 244 -0.83 -11.81 35.51
CA THR A 244 -1.18 -12.66 36.66
C THR A 244 -2.66 -12.56 37.01
N GLU A 245 -3.23 -11.34 37.04
CA GLU A 245 -4.67 -11.13 37.25
C GLU A 245 -5.51 -11.84 36.17
N LEU A 246 -5.14 -11.67 34.89
CA LEU A 246 -5.87 -12.31 33.78
C LEU A 246 -5.80 -13.83 33.84
N ILE A 247 -4.65 -14.42 34.18
CA ILE A 247 -4.52 -15.87 34.31
C ILE A 247 -5.44 -16.40 35.41
N ALA A 248 -5.46 -15.74 36.58
CA ALA A 248 -6.34 -16.11 37.68
C ALA A 248 -7.83 -16.02 37.27
N ASP A 249 -8.20 -14.94 36.59
CA ASP A 249 -9.53 -14.72 36.06
C ASP A 249 -9.94 -15.76 35.00
N PHE A 250 -9.07 -16.07 34.04
CA PHE A 250 -9.34 -17.09 33.03
C PHE A 250 -9.49 -18.49 33.62
N ARG A 251 -8.71 -18.81 34.66
CA ARG A 251 -8.86 -20.06 35.42
C ARG A 251 -10.24 -20.17 36.08
N GLN A 252 -10.72 -19.07 36.64
CA GLN A 252 -12.04 -19.01 37.28
C GLN A 252 -13.19 -19.05 36.26
N ARG A 253 -13.07 -18.33 35.13
CA ARG A 253 -14.13 -18.25 34.11
C ARG A 253 -14.26 -19.51 33.28
N TYR A 254 -13.16 -20.24 33.07
CA TYR A 254 -13.11 -21.36 32.14
C TYR A 254 -12.59 -22.68 32.74
N PRO A 255 -13.08 -23.12 33.92
CA PRO A 255 -12.51 -24.27 34.65
C PRO A 255 -12.53 -25.59 33.86
N GLN A 256 -13.47 -25.73 32.92
CA GLN A 256 -13.61 -26.94 32.10
C GLN A 256 -12.66 -26.99 30.89
N ARG A 257 -11.97 -25.89 30.57
CA ARG A 257 -11.04 -25.82 29.43
C ARG A 257 -9.66 -26.33 29.83
N ARG A 258 -9.51 -27.66 30.01
CA ARG A 258 -8.24 -28.30 30.47
C ARG A 258 -7.01 -27.86 29.67
N ALA A 259 -7.11 -27.86 28.34
CA ALA A 259 -6.01 -27.42 27.48
C ALA A 259 -5.63 -25.94 27.70
N LEU A 260 -6.60 -25.06 28.01
CA LEU A 260 -6.29 -23.67 28.36
C LEU A 260 -5.48 -23.62 29.66
N MET A 261 -5.83 -24.41 30.67
CA MET A 261 -5.09 -24.44 31.94
C MET A 261 -3.63 -24.85 31.74
N GLU A 262 -3.40 -25.91 30.97
CA GLU A 262 -2.05 -26.38 30.61
C GLU A 262 -1.25 -25.28 29.88
N GLU A 263 -1.86 -24.55 28.95
CA GLU A 263 -1.15 -23.48 28.24
C GLU A 263 -0.92 -22.24 29.13
N LEU A 264 -1.84 -21.91 30.05
CA LEU A 264 -1.68 -20.79 31.00
C LEU A 264 -0.57 -21.05 32.03
N GLU A 265 -0.30 -22.31 32.39
CA GLU A 265 0.83 -22.67 33.27
C GLU A 265 2.21 -22.40 32.63
N ARG A 266 2.26 -22.23 31.30
CA ARG A 266 3.48 -22.02 30.51
C ARG A 266 3.71 -20.55 30.13
N VAL A 267 2.89 -19.63 30.65
CA VAL A 267 2.97 -18.18 30.43
C VAL A 267 3.88 -17.55 31.47
#